data_AF-A0A1H5S176-F1
#
_entry.id   AF-A0A1H5S176-F1
#
_cell.length_a   1.000
_cell.length_b   1.000
_cell.length_c   1.000
_cell.angle_alpha   90.00
_cell.angle_beta   90.00
_cell.angle_gamma   90.00
#
_symmetry.space_group_name_H-M   'P 1'
#
loop_
_entity.id
_entity.type
_entity.pdbx_description
1 polymer ?
#
loop_
_entity_poly.entity_id
_entity_poly.type
_entity_poly.pdbx_seq_one_letter_code
_entity_poly.pdbx_strand_id
1 'polypeptide(L)'
;MKLVNRYMDLGLDFMKSFYSSSNSSLSSYMSEVDGKFLDGTVMARCEEELKISKESGYIKNNADVHTMSVDICTIVKGCIFEWCLSDGKSDIEKSIDRIIHSYFLQHASL
;
A
#
# COMPACT_ATOMS: atom_id res chain seq x y z
N MET A 1 6.59 -7.75 5.80
CA MET A 1 5.62 -7.61 4.68
C MET A 1 4.53 -8.70 4.74
N LYS A 2 3.54 -8.60 5.64
CA LYS A 2 2.52 -9.66 5.77
C LYS A 2 1.47 -9.65 4.64
N LEU A 3 1.22 -8.49 4.03
CA LEU A 3 0.20 -8.33 2.99
C LEU A 3 0.64 -8.87 1.62
N VAL A 4 1.87 -8.55 1.21
CA VAL A 4 2.42 -8.99 -0.08
C VAL A 4 2.55 -10.50 -0.12
N ASN A 5 3.02 -11.12 0.97
CA ASN A 5 3.08 -12.57 1.10
C ASN A 5 1.69 -13.19 0.97
N ARG A 6 0.67 -12.59 1.62
CA ARG A 6 -0.71 -13.04 1.48
C ARG A 6 -1.21 -12.95 0.04
N TYR A 7 -0.84 -11.92 -0.73
CA TYR A 7 -1.19 -11.81 -2.14
C TYR A 7 -0.47 -12.82 -3.02
N MET A 8 0.79 -13.11 -2.72
CA MET A 8 1.54 -14.18 -3.37
C MET A 8 0.93 -15.56 -3.06
N ASP A 9 0.52 -15.80 -1.81
CA ASP A 9 -0.11 -17.06 -1.38
C ASP A 9 -1.48 -17.30 -2.06
N LEU A 10 -2.22 -16.22 -2.36
CA LEU A 10 -3.47 -16.30 -3.11
C LEU A 10 -3.25 -16.71 -4.59
N GLY A 11 -2.04 -16.49 -5.12
CA GLY A 11 -1.63 -16.95 -6.44
C GLY A 11 -1.89 -15.94 -7.56
N LEU A 12 -1.10 -16.07 -8.63
CA LEU A 12 -1.06 -15.13 -9.75
C LEU A 12 -2.39 -14.98 -10.49
N ASP A 13 -3.07 -16.09 -10.78
CA ASP A 13 -4.34 -16.06 -11.53
C ASP A 13 -5.46 -15.38 -10.74
N PHE A 14 -5.50 -15.63 -9.43
CA PHE A 14 -6.42 -14.93 -8.54
C PHE A 14 -6.12 -13.43 -8.50
N MET A 15 -4.84 -13.06 -8.38
CA MET A 15 -4.43 -11.66 -8.35
C MET A 15 -4.71 -10.93 -9.67
N LYS A 16 -4.54 -11.57 -10.83
CA LYS A 16 -4.93 -11.02 -12.13
C LYS A 16 -6.42 -10.67 -12.18
N SER A 17 -7.28 -11.47 -11.55
CA SER A 17 -8.72 -11.19 -11.49
C SER A 17 -9.06 -9.87 -10.78
N PHE A 18 -8.22 -9.40 -9.84
CA PHE A 18 -8.42 -8.13 -9.13
C PHE A 18 -8.28 -6.90 -10.02
N TYR A 19 -7.62 -7.02 -11.17
CA TYR A 19 -7.46 -5.93 -12.14
C TYR A 19 -8.49 -5.99 -13.27
N SER A 20 -9.44 -6.93 -13.19
CA SER A 20 -10.62 -6.92 -14.05
C SER A 20 -11.67 -5.94 -13.49
N SER A 21 -12.44 -5.29 -14.37
CA SER A 21 -13.55 -4.40 -13.97
C SER A 21 -14.69 -5.14 -13.23
N SER A 22 -14.66 -6.47 -13.19
CA SER A 22 -15.65 -7.33 -12.54
C SER A 22 -15.35 -7.66 -11.08
N ASN A 23 -14.17 -7.32 -10.53
CA ASN A 23 -13.81 -7.67 -9.16
C ASN A 23 -13.64 -6.42 -8.28
N SER A 24 -14.67 -6.10 -7.49
CA SER A 24 -14.71 -4.94 -6.57
C SER A 24 -14.08 -5.22 -5.20
N SER A 25 -13.48 -6.39 -4.98
CA SER A 25 -12.93 -6.75 -3.67
C SER A 25 -11.82 -5.77 -3.24
N LEU A 26 -11.05 -5.24 -4.20
CA LEU A 26 -10.02 -4.24 -3.94
C LEU A 26 -10.60 -2.86 -3.62
N SER A 27 -11.74 -2.48 -4.22
CA SER A 27 -12.39 -1.20 -3.87
C SER A 27 -12.93 -1.23 -2.45
N SER A 28 -13.50 -2.35 -2.01
CA SER A 28 -14.03 -2.49 -0.64
C SER A 28 -12.95 -2.44 0.44
N TYR A 29 -11.76 -2.98 0.19
CA TYR A 29 -10.64 -2.96 1.15
C TYR A 29 -9.98 -1.58 1.31
N MET A 30 -10.32 -0.67 0.39
CA MET A 30 -9.70 0.64 0.18
C MET A 30 -10.71 1.78 0.24
N SER A 31 -11.96 1.45 0.61
CA SER A 31 -13.03 2.41 0.65
C SER A 31 -12.80 3.37 1.82
N GLU A 32 -12.89 4.65 1.50
CA GLU A 32 -13.02 5.72 2.48
C GLU A 32 -14.50 6.05 2.65
N VAL A 33 -14.88 6.36 3.88
CA VAL A 33 -16.18 6.94 4.21
C VAL A 33 -15.89 8.24 4.95
N ASP A 34 -16.38 9.35 4.39
CA ASP A 34 -16.19 10.70 4.94
C ASP A 34 -14.72 11.07 5.19
N GLY A 35 -13.83 10.71 4.26
CA GLY A 35 -12.39 11.01 4.34
C GLY A 35 -11.62 10.21 5.39
N LYS A 36 -12.18 9.08 5.85
CA LYS A 36 -11.53 8.16 6.78
C LYS A 36 -11.52 6.75 6.24
N PHE A 37 -10.43 6.04 6.46
CA PHE A 37 -10.36 4.62 6.20
C PHE A 37 -11.28 3.87 7.17
N LEU A 38 -11.94 2.82 6.67
CA LEU A 38 -12.77 1.95 7.51
C LEU A 38 -11.92 1.22 8.56
N ASP A 39 -12.44 1.12 9.78
CA ASP A 39 -11.76 0.45 10.89
C ASP A 39 -11.46 -1.03 10.57
N GLY A 40 -10.32 -1.51 11.06
CA GLY A 40 -9.88 -2.89 10.83
C GLY A 40 -9.33 -3.16 9.42
N THR A 41 -9.33 -2.19 8.52
CA THR A 41 -8.65 -2.29 7.22
C THR A 41 -7.14 -2.12 7.34
N VAL A 42 -6.40 -2.59 6.33
CA VAL A 42 -4.95 -2.32 6.25
C VAL A 42 -4.66 -0.83 6.09
N MET A 43 -5.56 -0.07 5.47
CA MET A 43 -5.39 1.37 5.29
C MET A 43 -5.47 2.11 6.63
N ALA A 44 -6.49 1.81 7.45
CA ALA A 44 -6.61 2.38 8.80
C ALA A 44 -5.38 2.05 9.66
N ARG A 45 -4.87 0.81 9.56
CA ARG A 45 -3.64 0.42 10.24
C ARG A 45 -2.41 1.17 9.72
N CYS A 46 -2.26 1.30 8.40
CA CYS A 46 -1.14 2.03 7.80
C CYS A 46 -1.11 3.48 8.28
N GLU A 47 -2.28 4.13 8.29
CA GLU A 47 -2.41 5.51 8.74
C GLU A 47 -2.01 5.66 10.22
N GLU A 48 -2.43 4.73 11.08
CA GLU A 48 -2.07 4.74 12.51
C GLU A 48 -0.55 4.61 12.73
N GLU A 49 0.10 3.67 12.05
CA GLU A 49 1.55 3.45 12.18
C GLU A 49 2.35 4.68 11.72
N LEU A 50 1.86 5.38 10.68
CA LEU A 50 2.43 6.64 10.21
C LEU A 50 2.18 7.80 11.20
N LYS A 51 1.03 7.87 11.87
CA LYS A 51 0.77 8.85 12.94
C LYS A 51 1.76 8.68 14.08
N ILE A 52 1.92 7.46 14.58
CA ILE A 52 2.89 7.12 15.64
C ILE A 52 4.32 7.50 15.21
N SER A 53 4.69 7.20 13.96
CA SER A 53 6.01 7.54 13.41
C SER A 53 6.24 9.05 13.32
N LYS A 54 5.20 9.82 12.99
CA LYS A 54 5.23 11.29 12.98
C LYS A 54 5.35 11.87 14.39
N GLU A 55 4.58 11.37 15.35
CA GLU A 55 4.66 11.77 16.76
C GLU A 55 6.02 11.45 17.37
N SER A 56 6.65 10.37 16.94
CA SER A 56 8.01 9.97 17.35
C SER A 56 9.11 10.77 16.64
N GLY A 57 8.75 11.68 15.73
CA GLY A 57 9.68 12.55 15.04
C GLY A 57 10.48 11.89 13.92
N TYR A 58 10.04 10.75 13.35
CA TYR A 58 10.64 10.13 12.16
C TYR A 58 10.10 10.69 10.84
N ILE A 59 8.91 11.29 10.88
CA ILE A 59 8.24 11.92 9.75
C ILE A 59 8.11 13.42 10.03
N LYS A 60 8.31 14.26 9.00
CA LYS A 60 8.16 15.72 9.11
C LYS A 60 6.79 16.11 9.67
N ASN A 61 6.78 17.12 10.55
CA ASN A 61 5.55 17.63 11.19
C ASN A 61 4.48 18.15 10.19
N ASN A 62 4.91 18.62 9.02
CA ASN A 62 3.99 19.11 7.98
C ASN A 62 3.55 18.02 6.98
N ALA A 63 3.99 16.78 7.12
CA ALA A 63 3.55 15.69 6.25
C ALA A 63 2.09 15.31 6.55
N ASP A 64 1.30 15.08 5.50
CA ASP A 64 -0.06 14.57 5.63
C ASP A 64 -0.05 13.04 5.62
N VAL A 65 -0.31 12.46 6.80
CA VAL A 65 -0.29 11.01 7.01
C VAL A 65 -1.40 10.29 6.24
N HIS A 66 -2.55 10.94 6.06
CA HIS A 66 -3.65 10.36 5.31
C HIS A 66 -3.26 10.17 3.85
N THR A 67 -2.80 11.26 3.21
CA THR A 67 -2.27 11.24 1.85
C THR A 67 -1.12 10.24 1.70
N MET A 68 -0.19 10.18 2.66
CA MET A 68 0.89 9.19 2.64
C MET A 68 0.36 7.74 2.62
N SER A 69 -0.71 7.46 3.34
CA SER A 69 -1.33 6.12 3.36
C SER A 69 -1.94 5.77 2.00
N VAL A 70 -2.62 6.73 1.36
CA VAL A 70 -3.17 6.59 0.00
C VAL A 70 -2.06 6.34 -1.03
N ASP A 71 -0.95 7.07 -0.94
CA ASP A 71 0.20 6.94 -1.85
C ASP A 71 0.87 5.57 -1.70
N ILE A 72 1.15 5.13 -0.48
CA ILE A 72 1.74 3.81 -0.20
C ILE A 72 0.86 2.69 -0.77
N CYS A 73 -0.46 2.82 -0.59
CA CYS A 73 -1.39 1.87 -1.15
C CYS A 73 -1.34 1.83 -2.68
N THR A 74 -1.31 3.00 -3.32
CA THR A 74 -1.21 3.13 -4.77
C THR A 74 0.07 2.49 -5.29
N ILE A 75 1.20 2.72 -4.61
CA ILE A 75 2.50 2.10 -4.90
C ILE A 75 2.40 0.58 -4.84
N VAL A 76 1.87 0.02 -3.73
CA VAL A 76 1.75 -1.44 -3.55
C VAL A 76 0.86 -2.05 -4.64
N LYS A 77 -0.26 -1.42 -4.97
CA LYS A 77 -1.14 -1.85 -6.07
C LYS A 77 -0.43 -1.84 -7.42
N GLY A 78 0.37 -0.80 -7.69
CA GLY A 78 1.17 -0.71 -8.91
C GLY A 78 2.19 -1.83 -9.02
N CYS A 79 2.89 -2.16 -7.92
CA CYS A 79 3.84 -3.27 -7.90
C CYS A 79 3.17 -4.64 -8.11
N ILE A 80 2.01 -4.88 -7.50
CA ILE A 80 1.23 -6.11 -7.72
C ILE A 80 0.74 -6.18 -9.17
N PHE A 81 0.36 -5.05 -9.76
CA PHE A 81 -0.08 -5.00 -11.15
C PHE A 81 1.05 -5.34 -12.11
N GLU A 82 2.25 -4.76 -11.91
CA GLU A 82 3.45 -5.10 -12.67
C GLU A 82 3.82 -6.58 -12.54
N TRP A 83 3.70 -7.14 -11.33
CA TRP A 83 3.87 -8.57 -11.10
C TRP A 83 2.86 -9.42 -11.89
N CYS A 84 1.61 -8.98 -11.99
CA CYS A 84 0.60 -9.62 -12.83
C CYS A 84 0.93 -9.53 -14.32
N LEU A 85 1.38 -8.37 -14.81
CA LEU A 85 1.75 -8.14 -16.22
C LEU A 85 3.01 -8.93 -16.63
N SER A 86 3.93 -9.13 -15.69
CA SER A 86 5.17 -9.89 -15.93
C SER A 86 5.00 -11.41 -15.80
N ASP A 87 3.77 -11.91 -15.70
CA ASP A 87 3.47 -13.33 -15.42
C ASP A 87 4.21 -13.86 -14.19
N GLY A 88 4.24 -13.05 -13.14
CA GLY A 88 4.84 -13.40 -11.86
C GLY A 88 6.37 -13.36 -11.83
N LYS A 89 7.03 -12.89 -12.90
CA LYS A 89 8.50 -12.91 -13.03
C LYS A 89 9.19 -11.75 -12.32
N SER A 90 8.50 -10.65 -12.06
CA SER A 90 9.09 -9.51 -11.35
C SER A 90 9.25 -9.81 -9.85
N ASP A 91 10.33 -9.31 -9.27
CA ASP A 91 10.51 -9.33 -7.80
C ASP A 91 9.66 -8.21 -7.17
N ILE A 92 8.47 -8.59 -6.69
CA ILE A 92 7.51 -7.67 -6.10
C ILE A 92 8.02 -7.09 -4.79
N GLU A 93 8.69 -7.87 -3.96
CA GLU A 93 9.17 -7.43 -2.66
C GLU A 93 10.24 -6.36 -2.82
N LYS A 94 11.22 -6.63 -3.68
CA LYS A 94 12.29 -5.69 -4.01
C LYS A 94 11.75 -4.41 -4.65
N SER A 95 10.71 -4.51 -5.47
CA SER A 95 10.09 -3.34 -6.10
C SER A 95 9.39 -2.46 -5.07
N ILE A 96 8.60 -3.07 -4.18
CA ILE A 96 7.90 -2.37 -3.09
C ILE A 96 8.91 -1.72 -2.15
N ASP A 97 9.92 -2.46 -1.69
CA ASP A 97 10.94 -1.96 -0.78
C ASP A 97 11.66 -0.73 -1.35
N ARG A 98 12.16 -0.83 -2.59
CA ARG A 98 12.85 0.28 -3.26
C ARG A 98 11.97 1.53 -3.41
N ILE A 99 10.72 1.36 -3.85
CA ILE A 99 9.83 2.50 -4.14
C ILE A 99 9.33 3.14 -2.85
N ILE A 100 8.90 2.35 -1.86
CA ILE A 100 8.45 2.85 -0.56
C ILE A 100 9.61 3.52 0.18
N HIS A 101 10.81 2.95 0.15
CA HIS A 101 11.98 3.58 0.76
C HIS A 101 12.25 4.96 0.14
N SER A 102 12.27 5.04 -1.19
CA SER A 102 12.46 6.31 -1.92
C SER A 102 11.35 7.33 -1.64
N TYR A 103 10.12 6.86 -1.45
CA TYR A 103 9.00 7.70 -1.04
C TYR A 103 9.21 8.26 0.37
N PHE A 104 9.54 7.42 1.35
CA PHE A 104 9.75 7.86 2.74
C PHE A 104 10.89 8.86 2.90
N LEU A 105 11.97 8.77 2.10
CA LEU A 105 13.06 9.76 2.13
C LEU A 105 12.56 11.19 1.88
N GLN A 106 11.46 11.37 1.15
CA GLN A 106 10.88 12.70 0.90
C GLN A 106 10.18 13.27 2.15
N HIS A 107 9.75 12.39 3.07
CA HIS A 107 8.99 12.72 4.27
C HIS A 107 9.79 12.57 5.57
N ALA A 108 11.03 12.07 5.50
CA ALA A 108 11.91 11.90 6.66
C ALA A 108 12.25 13.25 7.31
N SER A 109 12.19 13.30 8.63
CA SER A 109 12.78 14.39 9.42
C SER A 109 14.30 14.35 9.34
N LEU A 110 14.94 15.52 9.34
CA LEU A 110 16.39 15.68 9.44
C LEU A 110 16.84 15.63 10.91
#